data_AF-A0A420Y3J1-F1
#
_entry.id   AF-A0A420Y3J1-F1
#
_cell.length_a   1.000
_cell.length_b   1.000
_cell.length_c   1.000
_cell.angle_alpha   90.00
_cell.angle_beta   90.00
_cell.angle_gamma   90.00
#
_symmetry.space_group_name_H-M   'P 1'
#
loop_
_entity.id
_entity.type
_entity.pdbx_description
1 polymer ?
#
loop_
_entity_poly.entity_id
_entity_poly.type
_entity_poly.pdbx_seq_one_letter_code
_entity_poly.pdbx_strand_id
1 'polypeptide(L)'
;MRSHNAMRDVEAEDAGWEASKGAVYGAAKWGVVTAALGGLGYAFSPLYRSLTVQFKVYIQMSGMVFGSMIEADYRLRDYEARVRMQKRIARDRAMWKQFEDQYGKDEDDDQTPPPPPPPEKR
;
A
#
# COMPACT_ATOMS: atom_id res chain seq x y z
N MET A 1 -23.35 12.68 -21.65
CA MET A 1 -21.90 12.59 -21.40
C MET A 1 -21.49 13.67 -20.40
N ARG A 2 -21.43 13.37 -19.08
CA ARG A 2 -20.88 14.28 -18.04
C ARG A 2 -20.69 13.68 -16.63
N SER A 3 -21.00 12.40 -16.41
CA SER A 3 -20.89 11.76 -15.07
C SER A 3 -19.54 11.09 -14.77
N HIS A 4 -18.67 10.90 -15.77
CA HIS A 4 -17.43 10.12 -15.60
C HIS A 4 -16.24 10.93 -15.05
N ASN A 5 -16.31 12.28 -15.00
CA ASN A 5 -15.25 13.13 -14.44
C ASN A 5 -15.43 13.40 -12.94
N ALA A 6 -16.67 13.61 -12.48
CA ALA A 6 -16.92 14.00 -11.09
C ALA A 6 -16.50 12.94 -10.06
N MET A 7 -16.68 11.64 -10.34
CA MET A 7 -16.19 10.59 -9.42
C MET A 7 -14.67 10.50 -9.41
N ARG A 8 -14.00 10.72 -10.54
CA ARG A 8 -12.54 10.64 -10.65
C ARG A 8 -11.87 11.80 -9.90
N ASP A 9 -12.49 12.97 -9.88
CA ASP A 9 -11.98 14.14 -9.17
C ASP A 9 -12.12 13.98 -7.65
N VAL A 10 -13.24 13.44 -7.16
CA VAL A 10 -13.45 13.18 -5.71
C VAL A 10 -12.54 12.07 -5.21
N GLU A 11 -12.37 10.99 -5.98
CA GLU A 11 -11.49 9.88 -5.62
C GLU A 11 -10.00 10.29 -5.69
N ALA A 12 -9.64 11.21 -6.59
CA ALA A 12 -8.29 11.79 -6.65
C ALA A 12 -8.02 12.77 -5.49
N GLU A 13 -9.00 13.55 -5.07
CA GLU A 13 -8.88 14.49 -3.95
C GLU A 13 -8.73 13.77 -2.61
N ASP A 14 -9.57 12.75 -2.34
CA ASP A 14 -9.45 11.90 -1.14
C ASP A 14 -8.15 11.10 -1.12
N ALA A 15 -7.72 10.57 -2.27
CA ALA A 15 -6.42 9.90 -2.39
C ALA A 15 -5.25 10.85 -2.12
N GLY A 16 -5.33 12.10 -2.59
CA GLY A 16 -4.34 13.14 -2.32
C GLY A 16 -4.27 13.51 -0.84
N TRP A 17 -5.43 13.56 -0.17
CA TRP A 17 -5.51 13.86 1.26
C TRP A 17 -4.90 12.75 2.11
N GLU A 18 -5.21 11.49 1.80
CA GLU A 18 -4.69 10.35 2.55
C GLU A 18 -3.19 10.12 2.29
N ALA A 19 -2.72 10.40 1.07
CA ALA A 19 -1.30 10.43 0.74
C ALA A 19 -0.55 11.54 1.49
N SER A 20 -1.16 12.73 1.62
CA SER A 20 -0.58 13.86 2.36
C SER A 20 -0.41 13.54 3.84
N LYS A 21 -1.42 12.92 4.48
CA LYS A 21 -1.30 12.43 5.87
C LYS A 21 -0.20 11.38 6.01
N GLY A 22 -0.09 10.47 5.06
CA GLY A 22 0.95 9.44 5.04
C GLY A 22 2.37 10.02 4.93
N ALA A 23 2.54 11.05 4.09
CA ALA A 23 3.82 11.76 3.95
C ALA A 23 4.20 12.53 5.22
N VAL A 24 3.23 13.23 5.84
CA VAL A 24 3.45 13.94 7.10
C VAL A 24 3.79 12.96 8.22
N TYR A 25 3.09 11.82 8.31
CA TYR A 25 3.36 10.80 9.32
C TYR A 25 4.74 10.14 9.13
N GLY A 26 5.12 9.82 7.88
CA GLY A 26 6.43 9.27 7.55
C GLY A 26 7.57 10.25 7.86
N ALA A 27 7.41 11.52 7.48
CA ALA A 27 8.36 12.59 7.77
C ALA A 27 8.49 12.85 9.28
N ALA A 28 7.38 12.84 10.01
CA ALA A 28 7.39 13.03 11.46
C ALA A 28 8.08 11.86 12.19
N LYS A 29 7.70 10.61 11.89
CA LYS A 29 8.28 9.41 12.49
C LYS A 29 9.80 9.37 12.29
N TRP A 30 10.25 9.49 11.04
CA TRP A 30 11.67 9.42 10.72
C TRP A 30 12.44 10.66 11.15
N GLY A 31 11.82 11.85 11.09
CA GLY A 31 12.40 13.08 11.60
C GLY A 31 12.68 13.03 13.10
N VAL A 32 11.80 12.43 13.91
CA VAL A 32 12.03 12.23 15.35
C VAL A 32 13.18 11.24 15.59
N VAL A 33 13.21 10.12 14.87
CA VAL A 33 14.28 9.10 15.00
C VAL A 33 15.65 9.68 14.66
N THR A 34 15.75 10.41 13.54
CA THR A 34 17.02 10.99 13.10
C THR A 34 17.44 12.16 13.98
N ALA A 35 16.48 12.94 14.50
CA ALA A 35 16.78 13.99 15.48
C ALA A 35 17.33 13.41 16.79
N ALA A 36 16.77 12.29 17.27
CA ALA A 36 17.28 11.60 18.45
C ALA A 36 18.70 11.06 18.21
N LEU A 37 18.95 10.45 17.05
CA LEU A 37 20.29 9.99 16.66
C LEU A 37 21.29 11.14 16.52
N GLY A 38 20.87 12.28 15.95
CA GLY A 38 21.67 13.50 15.86
C GLY A 38 21.99 14.10 17.23
N GLY A 39 21.04 14.05 18.16
CA GLY A 39 21.22 14.47 19.55
C GLY A 39 22.21 13.57 20.31
N LEU A 40 22.10 12.26 20.15
CA LEU A 40 23.07 11.29 20.69
C LEU A 40 24.46 11.52 20.08
N GLY A 41 24.55 11.74 18.76
CA GLY A 41 25.80 12.08 18.08
C GLY A 41 26.45 13.35 18.65
N TYR A 42 25.66 14.38 18.95
CA TYR A 42 26.15 15.62 19.56
C TYR A 42 26.63 15.44 21.02
N ALA A 43 25.98 14.55 21.78
CA ALA A 43 26.33 14.26 23.16
C ALA A 43 27.64 13.44 23.28
N PHE A 44 27.78 12.39 22.47
CA PHE A 44 28.86 11.41 22.61
C PHE A 44 30.08 11.68 21.70
N SER A 45 29.91 12.38 20.57
CA SER A 45 31.01 12.60 19.62
C SER A 45 31.49 14.06 19.59
N PRO A 46 32.73 14.34 20.03
CA PRO A 46 33.31 15.69 19.93
C PRO A 46 33.47 16.15 18.47
N LEU A 47 33.61 15.21 17.52
CA LEU A 47 33.66 15.50 16.08
C LEU A 47 32.30 16.04 15.57
N TYR A 48 31.20 15.48 16.07
CA TYR A 48 29.85 15.94 15.71
C TYR A 48 29.53 17.32 16.31
N ARG A 49 30.23 17.68 17.40
CA ARG A 49 30.11 18.99 18.06
C ARG A 49 30.81 20.10 17.28
N SER A 50 31.93 19.80 16.60
CA SER A 50 32.66 20.75 15.74
C SER A 50 32.11 20.87 14.31
N LEU A 51 31.18 20.00 13.90
CA LEU A 51 30.52 20.08 12.59
C LEU A 51 29.70 21.38 12.44
N THR A 52 29.71 21.96 11.23
CA THR A 52 28.92 23.15 10.91
C THR A 52 27.42 22.86 10.96
N VAL A 53 26.60 23.91 11.14
CA VAL A 53 25.13 23.79 11.16
C VAL A 53 24.60 23.15 9.88
N GLN A 54 25.17 23.51 8.72
CA GLN A 54 24.80 22.93 7.42
C GLN A 54 24.98 21.41 7.40
N PHE A 55 26.09 20.90 7.96
CA PHE A 55 26.38 19.48 7.98
C PHE A 55 25.42 18.71 8.90
N LYS A 56 25.00 19.32 10.02
CA LYS A 56 23.99 18.74 10.92
C LYS A 56 22.63 18.62 10.24
N VAL A 57 22.20 19.67 9.55
CA VAL A 57 20.95 19.67 8.78
C VAL A 57 21.02 18.65 7.64
N TYR A 58 22.16 18.55 6.96
CA TYR A 58 22.36 17.54 5.93
C TYR A 58 22.19 16.12 6.46
N ILE A 59 22.76 15.79 7.63
CA ILE A 59 22.60 14.47 8.25
C ILE A 59 21.15 14.23 8.70
N GLN A 60 20.48 15.25 9.22
CA GLN A 60 19.07 15.16 9.59
C GLN A 60 18.19 14.83 8.36
N MET A 61 18.39 15.57 7.28
CA MET A 61 17.65 15.42 6.03
C MET A 61 17.98 14.09 5.34
N SER A 62 19.24 13.66 5.33
CA SER A 62 19.64 12.39 4.72
C SER A 62 18.98 11.20 5.43
N GLY A 63 18.91 11.25 6.77
CA GLY A 63 18.21 10.23 7.53
C GLY A 63 16.69 10.23 7.25
N MET A 64 16.07 11.39 7.09
CA MET A 64 14.66 11.49 6.72
C MET A 64 14.37 10.93 5.32
N VAL A 65 15.20 11.26 4.33
CA VAL A 65 15.08 10.76 2.95
C VAL A 65 15.33 9.26 2.90
N PHE A 66 16.32 8.77 3.62
CA PHE A 66 16.60 7.34 3.70
C PHE A 66 15.46 6.57 4.40
N GLY A 67 14.95 7.11 5.51
CA GLY A 67 13.82 6.54 6.23
C GLY A 67 12.53 6.49 5.40
N SER A 68 12.26 7.55 4.61
CA SER A 68 11.10 7.58 3.72
C SER A 68 11.21 6.56 2.59
N MET A 69 12.41 6.34 2.06
CA MET A 69 12.66 5.31 1.04
C MET A 69 12.41 3.89 1.59
N ILE A 70 12.88 3.58 2.81
CA ILE A 70 12.61 2.29 3.46
C ILE A 70 11.11 2.05 3.64
N GLU A 71 10.38 3.04 4.17
CA GLU A 71 8.95 2.90 4.43
C GLU A 71 8.15 2.79 3.11
N ALA A 72 8.60 3.50 2.05
CA ALA A 72 8.02 3.39 0.72
C ALA A 72 8.19 1.98 0.15
N ASP A 73 9.39 1.41 0.22
CA ASP A 73 9.66 0.04 -0.25
C ASP A 73 8.85 -1.01 0.51
N TYR A 74 8.72 -0.84 1.83
CA TYR A 74 7.90 -1.73 2.66
C TYR A 74 6.42 -1.66 2.25
N ARG A 75 5.89 -0.45 2.10
CA ARG A 75 4.48 -0.23 1.73
C ARG A 75 4.16 -0.70 0.32
N LEU A 76 5.11 -0.59 -0.60
CA LEU A 76 4.98 -1.06 -1.99
C LEU A 76 4.87 -2.59 -2.04
N ARG A 77 5.70 -3.31 -1.28
CA ARG A 77 5.63 -4.77 -1.16
C ARG A 77 4.32 -5.24 -0.55
N ASP A 78 3.88 -4.58 0.51
CA ASP A 78 2.62 -4.89 1.20
C ASP A 78 1.39 -4.61 0.30
N TYR A 79 1.42 -3.52 -0.48
CA TYR A 79 0.42 -3.26 -1.51
C TYR A 79 0.39 -4.34 -2.58
N GLU A 80 1.54 -4.77 -3.10
CA GLU A 80 1.60 -5.81 -4.13
C GLU A 80 1.01 -7.15 -3.64
N ALA A 81 1.30 -7.52 -2.38
CA ALA A 81 0.73 -8.71 -1.75
C ALA A 81 -0.81 -8.63 -1.65
N ARG A 82 -1.33 -7.47 -1.22
CA ARG A 82 -2.79 -7.22 -1.15
C ARG A 82 -3.46 -7.29 -2.52
N VAL A 83 -2.88 -6.65 -3.54
CA VAL A 83 -3.42 -6.65 -4.90
C VAL A 83 -3.46 -8.07 -5.47
N ARG A 84 -2.43 -8.89 -5.23
CA ARG A 84 -2.43 -10.29 -5.66
C ARG A 84 -3.58 -11.07 -5.03
N MET A 85 -3.87 -10.86 -3.75
CA MET A 85 -5.00 -11.51 -3.06
C MET A 85 -6.35 -11.03 -3.59
N GLN A 86 -6.51 -9.72 -3.78
CA GLN A 86 -7.74 -9.13 -4.33
C GLN A 86 -8.04 -9.64 -5.74
N LYS A 87 -7.02 -9.76 -6.60
CA LYS A 87 -7.18 -10.31 -7.95
C LYS A 87 -7.68 -11.77 -7.95
N ARG A 88 -7.22 -12.59 -6.99
CA ARG A 88 -7.71 -13.97 -6.83
C ARG A 88 -9.19 -13.98 -6.48
N ILE A 89 -9.57 -13.27 -5.42
CA ILE A 89 -10.96 -13.16 -4.95
C ILE A 89 -11.88 -12.60 -6.05
N ALA A 90 -11.42 -11.60 -6.81
CA ALA A 90 -12.20 -11.02 -7.90
C ALA A 90 -12.43 -12.01 -9.06
N ARG A 91 -11.41 -12.81 -9.39
CA ARG A 91 -11.52 -13.86 -10.42
C ARG A 91 -12.49 -14.95 -9.98
N ASP A 92 -12.40 -15.37 -8.72
CA ASP A 92 -13.29 -16.40 -8.15
C ASP A 92 -14.75 -15.92 -8.14
N ARG A 93 -14.99 -14.65 -7.76
CA ARG A 93 -16.34 -14.04 -7.84
C ARG A 93 -16.85 -13.91 -9.28
N ALA A 94 -15.99 -13.57 -10.24
CA ALA A 94 -16.40 -13.46 -11.63
C ALA A 94 -16.77 -14.83 -12.22
N MET A 95 -16.01 -15.87 -11.87
CA MET A 95 -16.34 -17.25 -12.18
C MET A 95 -17.69 -17.65 -11.56
N TRP A 96 -17.89 -17.37 -10.27
CA TRP A 96 -19.15 -17.67 -9.58
C TRP A 96 -20.36 -16.99 -10.20
N LYS A 97 -20.25 -15.71 -10.59
CA LYS A 97 -21.30 -14.99 -11.31
C LYS A 97 -21.63 -15.61 -12.67
N GLN A 98 -20.63 -16.06 -13.42
CA GLN A 98 -20.87 -16.74 -14.69
C GLN A 98 -21.57 -18.09 -14.48
N PHE A 99 -21.25 -18.82 -13.41
CA PHE A 99 -22.00 -20.03 -13.04
C PHE A 99 -23.45 -19.70 -12.66
N GLU A 100 -23.68 -18.65 -11.86
CA GLU A 100 -25.03 -18.23 -11.47
C GLU A 100 -25.86 -17.75 -12.66
N ASP A 101 -25.27 -17.01 -13.62
CA ASP A 101 -25.96 -16.60 -14.86
C ASP A 101 -26.24 -17.77 -15.81
N GLN A 102 -25.36 -18.80 -15.82
CA GLN A 102 -25.46 -19.94 -16.74
C GLN A 102 -26.30 -21.09 -16.21
N TYR A 103 -26.38 -21.28 -14.89
CA TYR A 103 -27.14 -22.37 -14.25
C TYR A 103 -28.30 -21.86 -13.40
N GLY A 104 -28.21 -20.66 -12.80
CA GLY A 104 -29.31 -20.05 -12.04
C GLY A 104 -30.42 -19.46 -12.90
N LYS A 105 -30.23 -19.45 -14.23
CA LYS A 105 -31.31 -19.14 -15.19
C LYS A 105 -32.11 -20.37 -15.62
N ASP A 106 -31.67 -21.56 -15.20
CA ASP A 106 -32.30 -22.84 -15.54
C ASP A 106 -32.96 -23.52 -14.32
N GLU A 107 -32.95 -22.90 -13.13
CA GLU A 107 -33.65 -23.41 -11.93
C GLU A 107 -35.17 -23.18 -11.94
N ASP A 108 -35.80 -23.25 -13.10
CA ASP A 108 -37.21 -23.66 -13.19
C ASP A 108 -37.37 -25.14 -13.60
N ASP A 109 -36.33 -25.87 -14.03
CA ASP A 109 -36.47 -27.30 -14.37
C ASP A 109 -35.28 -28.19 -13.93
N ASP A 110 -35.59 -29.14 -13.03
CA ASP A 110 -34.93 -30.43 -12.77
C ASP A 110 -33.54 -30.53 -12.08
N GLN A 111 -33.64 -30.71 -10.76
CA GLN A 111 -32.93 -31.65 -9.90
C GLN A 111 -31.96 -32.67 -10.56
N THR A 112 -30.64 -32.39 -10.55
CA THR A 112 -29.59 -33.42 -10.39
C THR A 112 -28.33 -32.84 -9.70
N PRO A 113 -27.69 -33.56 -8.75
CA PRO A 113 -26.48 -33.07 -8.09
C PRO A 113 -25.26 -33.08 -9.05
N PRO A 114 -24.31 -32.13 -8.89
CA PRO A 114 -23.22 -31.89 -9.85
C PRO A 114 -22.21 -33.06 -9.93
N PRO A 115 -21.60 -33.31 -11.11
CA PRO A 115 -20.57 -34.33 -11.26
C PRO A 115 -19.28 -33.97 -10.50
N PRO A 116 -18.55 -34.95 -9.95
CA PRO A 116 -17.35 -34.71 -9.15
C PRO A 116 -16.22 -34.09 -10.00
N PRO A 117 -15.33 -33.29 -9.37
CA PRO A 117 -14.25 -32.60 -10.06
C PRO A 117 -13.31 -33.60 -10.77
N PRO A 118 -12.79 -33.26 -11.97
CA PRO A 118 -11.91 -34.14 -12.72
C PRO A 118 -10.62 -34.44 -11.94
N PRO A 119 -10.12 -35.70 -11.95
CA PRO A 119 -8.94 -36.06 -11.18
C PRO A 119 -7.71 -35.31 -11.68
N GLU A 120 -7.07 -34.61 -10.74
CA GLU A 120 -5.80 -33.93 -10.90
C GLU A 120 -4.71 -34.96 -11.26
N LYS A 121 -4.28 -34.97 -12.53
CA LYS A 121 -3.19 -35.84 -12.98
C LYS A 121 -1.88 -35.36 -12.35
N ARG A 122 -1.32 -36.18 -11.46
CA ARG A 122 0.06 -36.08 -10.97
C ARG A 122 1.06 -36.36 -12.09
#